data_AF-C7M637-F1
#
_entry.id   AF-C7M637-F1
#
_cell.length_a   1.000
_cell.length_b   1.000
_cell.length_c   1.000
_cell.angle_alpha   90.00
_cell.angle_beta   90.00
_cell.angle_gamma   90.00
#
_symmetry.space_group_name_H-M   'P 1'
#
loop_
_entity.id
_entity.type
_entity.pdbx_description
1 polymer ?
#
loop_
_entity_poly.entity_id
_entity_poly.type
_entity_poly.pdbx_seq_one_letter_code
_entity_poly.pdbx_strand_id
1 'polypeptide(L)'
;MKKFFVKVFLIFSILISFQLKCTKPEIETATSNKTKVLKHNYIVVNSVDNSPAEVEVSYSVFINGNAENIVKTERKTTPFIIGGEEVKVVYDSLLFVHGTTRRFHQNELKRNYTPRGADYLSIKNLSSVAIEYAIIGNQELEYDPIQKITDRSDIINKNEIDKSKVVKYLGGANPIYKATPVLYLIKPELAPQTTVYVLKGIYSSEGGVSGNKAVAVPLKTPNFGEVIAHTPFSVTDILSLYKQEYTSGNILYPEYNAYMDRGRPYNYSISQGKHYLKFYGTILPDKTLENTGQIWFINTFKGSYALDGFQEYED
;
A
#
# COMPACT_ATOMS: atom_id res chain seq x y z
N MET A 1 -36.35 40.04 29.21
CA MET A 1 -35.40 38.92 29.08
C MET A 1 -35.65 38.01 27.87
N LYS A 2 -36.87 37.49 27.62
CA LYS A 2 -37.16 36.62 26.45
C LYS A 2 -36.75 37.20 25.08
N LYS A 3 -37.01 38.49 24.80
CA LYS A 3 -36.67 39.12 23.51
C LYS A 3 -35.16 39.37 23.29
N PHE A 4 -34.37 39.41 24.37
CA PHE A 4 -32.92 39.63 24.29
C PHE A 4 -32.18 38.31 24.03
N PHE A 5 -32.59 37.24 24.72
CA PHE A 5 -32.07 35.88 24.48
C PHE A 5 -32.33 35.39 23.05
N VAL A 6 -33.50 35.65 22.47
CA VAL A 6 -33.81 35.25 21.08
C VAL A 6 -32.92 35.97 20.06
N LYS A 7 -32.62 37.26 20.28
CA LYS A 7 -31.73 38.03 19.38
C LYS A 7 -30.28 37.58 19.48
N VAL A 8 -29.80 37.26 20.68
CA VAL A 8 -28.44 36.72 20.88
C VAL A 8 -28.32 35.32 20.27
N PHE A 9 -29.33 34.46 20.39
CA PHE A 9 -29.32 33.13 19.79
C PHE A 9 -29.35 33.17 18.25
N LEU A 10 -30.06 34.14 17.66
CA LEU A 10 -30.11 34.32 16.20
C LEU A 10 -28.77 34.82 15.63
N ILE A 11 -28.07 35.69 16.36
CA ILE A 11 -26.74 36.17 15.96
C ILE A 11 -25.70 35.05 16.13
N PHE A 12 -25.81 34.24 17.20
CA PHE A 12 -24.93 33.09 17.43
C PHE A 12 -25.15 31.96 16.42
N SER A 13 -26.39 31.70 15.98
CA SER A 13 -26.68 30.70 14.95
C SER A 13 -26.21 31.12 13.55
N ILE A 14 -26.23 32.43 13.26
CA ILE A 14 -25.60 32.99 12.05
C ILE A 14 -24.07 32.86 12.12
N LEU A 15 -23.45 33.16 13.26
CA LEU A 15 -21.99 33.01 13.46
C LEU A 15 -21.53 31.55 13.35
N ILE A 16 -22.29 30.58 13.89
CA ILE A 16 -21.99 29.15 13.78
C ILE A 16 -22.15 28.64 12.32
N SER A 17 -23.10 29.17 11.56
CA SER A 17 -23.31 28.78 10.16
C SER A 17 -22.25 29.34 9.19
N PHE A 18 -21.58 30.44 9.54
CA PHE A 18 -20.42 30.94 8.78
C PHE A 18 -19.10 30.23 9.14
N GLN A 19 -18.97 29.68 10.36
CA GLN A 19 -17.75 28.98 10.81
C GLN A 19 -17.68 27.49 10.39
N LEU A 20 -18.81 26.89 9.95
CA LEU A 20 -18.89 25.47 9.57
C LEU A 20 -18.88 25.21 8.07
N LYS A 21 -18.71 26.24 7.22
CA LYS A 21 -18.41 26.01 5.80
C LYS A 21 -16.93 25.65 5.66
N CYS A 22 -16.61 24.41 6.02
CA CYS A 22 -15.44 23.74 5.48
C CYS A 22 -15.67 23.66 3.95
N THR A 23 -15.19 24.66 3.22
CA THR A 23 -15.25 24.67 1.75
C THR A 23 -14.51 23.44 1.28
N LYS A 24 -15.27 22.46 0.76
CA LYS A 24 -14.67 21.34 0.05
C LYS A 24 -13.80 21.94 -1.05
N PRO A 25 -12.55 21.48 -1.22
CA PRO A 25 -11.70 21.97 -2.29
C PRO A 25 -12.43 21.78 -3.62
N GLU A 26 -12.39 22.81 -4.47
CA GLU A 26 -12.90 22.70 -5.83
C GLU A 26 -11.95 21.78 -6.60
N ILE A 27 -12.52 20.81 -7.30
CA ILE A 27 -11.79 19.85 -8.12
C ILE A 27 -11.96 20.29 -9.56
N GLU A 28 -10.89 20.77 -10.18
CA GLU A 28 -10.83 20.99 -11.62
C GLU A 28 -10.11 19.80 -12.25
N THR A 29 -10.77 19.07 -13.16
CA THR A 29 -10.08 18.06 -13.97
C THR A 29 -9.16 18.79 -14.94
N ALA A 30 -7.86 18.80 -14.67
CA ALA A 30 -6.89 19.50 -15.50
C ALA A 30 -6.61 18.75 -16.82
N THR A 31 -6.63 17.42 -16.81
CA THR A 31 -6.46 16.59 -18.03
C THR A 31 -7.02 15.18 -17.79
N SER A 32 -7.82 14.66 -18.72
CA SER A 32 -8.43 13.31 -18.61
C SER A 32 -7.76 12.29 -19.54
N ASN A 33 -7.85 11.00 -19.18
CA ASN A 33 -7.40 9.86 -20.00
C ASN A 33 -5.90 9.84 -20.32
N LYS A 34 -5.07 10.30 -19.39
CA LYS A 34 -3.61 10.07 -19.47
C LYS A 34 -3.31 8.58 -19.29
N THR A 35 -2.17 8.14 -19.81
CA THR A 35 -1.70 6.76 -19.62
C THR A 35 -0.34 6.73 -18.95
N LYS A 36 -0.08 5.68 -18.18
CA LYS A 36 1.23 5.41 -17.55
C LYS A 36 1.45 3.91 -17.49
N VAL A 37 2.70 3.48 -17.53
CA VAL A 37 3.06 2.10 -17.23
C VAL A 37 3.39 2.00 -15.75
N LEU A 38 2.65 1.15 -15.05
CA LEU A 38 2.89 0.76 -13.66
C LEU A 38 3.20 -0.74 -13.62
N LYS A 39 3.39 -1.31 -12.43
CA LYS A 39 3.52 -2.76 -12.25
C LYS A 39 2.32 -3.31 -11.50
N HIS A 40 2.06 -4.61 -11.63
CA HIS A 40 1.18 -5.30 -10.69
C HIS A 40 1.86 -5.53 -9.34
N ASN A 41 1.05 -5.59 -8.29
CA ASN A 41 1.38 -6.27 -7.04
C ASN A 41 1.55 -7.76 -7.31
N TYR A 42 2.32 -8.45 -6.47
CA TYR A 42 2.44 -9.89 -6.55
C TYR A 42 1.26 -10.57 -5.88
N ILE A 43 0.87 -11.73 -6.38
CA ILE A 43 -0.07 -12.63 -5.72
C ILE A 43 0.62 -13.97 -5.56
N VAL A 44 0.70 -14.43 -4.33
CA VAL A 44 1.16 -15.79 -4.00
C VAL A 44 -0.05 -16.68 -3.83
N VAL A 45 0.03 -17.92 -4.33
CA VAL A 45 -1.07 -18.89 -4.29
C VAL A 45 -0.55 -20.25 -3.87
N ASN A 46 -1.26 -20.90 -2.96
CA ASN A 46 -1.04 -22.30 -2.60
C ASN A 46 -2.37 -23.02 -2.31
N SER A 47 -2.36 -24.34 -2.23
CA SER A 47 -3.47 -25.09 -1.64
C SER A 47 -3.45 -24.97 -0.12
N VAL A 48 -4.64 -25.00 0.51
CA VAL A 48 -4.78 -24.86 1.96
C VAL A 48 -4.11 -26.01 2.74
N ASP A 49 -3.99 -27.18 2.11
CA ASP A 49 -3.35 -28.37 2.68
C ASP A 49 -1.91 -28.61 2.15
N ASN A 50 -1.38 -27.69 1.36
CA ASN A 50 -0.08 -27.78 0.67
C ASN A 50 0.06 -28.93 -0.35
N SER A 51 -1.02 -29.59 -0.76
CA SER A 51 -1.01 -30.53 -1.89
C SER A 51 -0.89 -29.81 -3.25
N PRO A 52 -0.34 -30.43 -4.30
CA PRO A 52 -0.34 -29.84 -5.63
C PRO A 52 -1.78 -29.61 -6.14
N ALA A 53 -2.11 -28.36 -6.47
CA ALA A 53 -3.39 -27.97 -7.04
C ALA A 53 -3.20 -27.26 -8.38
N GLU A 54 -3.99 -27.66 -9.38
CA GLU A 54 -4.03 -27.00 -10.68
C GLU A 54 -4.89 -25.73 -10.61
N VAL A 55 -4.34 -24.63 -11.11
CA VAL A 55 -4.99 -23.32 -11.12
C VAL A 55 -4.81 -22.68 -12.49
N GLU A 56 -5.88 -22.11 -13.04
CA GLU A 56 -5.81 -21.25 -14.21
C GLU A 56 -5.88 -19.80 -13.76
N VAL A 57 -4.93 -18.99 -14.23
CA VAL A 57 -4.86 -17.56 -13.93
C VAL A 57 -4.95 -16.79 -15.24
N SER A 58 -5.76 -15.73 -15.25
CA SER A 58 -5.93 -14.85 -16.40
C SER A 58 -5.87 -13.41 -15.95
N TYR A 59 -4.94 -12.62 -16.48
CA TYR A 59 -4.78 -11.22 -16.11
C TYR A 59 -4.18 -10.40 -17.24
N SER A 60 -4.41 -9.09 -17.20
CA SER A 60 -3.84 -8.18 -18.20
C SER A 60 -2.36 -7.94 -17.93
N VAL A 61 -1.53 -7.80 -18.95
CA VAL A 61 -0.14 -7.33 -18.86
C VAL A 61 0.17 -6.37 -20.02
N PHE A 62 1.18 -5.54 -19.85
CA PHE A 62 1.71 -4.66 -20.89
C PHE A 62 3.07 -5.16 -21.36
N ILE A 63 3.26 -5.19 -22.68
CA ILE A 63 4.55 -5.44 -23.31
C ILE A 63 4.97 -4.15 -24.00
N ASN A 64 6.18 -3.68 -23.73
CA ASN A 64 6.69 -2.45 -24.33
C ASN A 64 6.64 -2.53 -25.86
N GLY A 65 6.11 -1.47 -26.49
CA GLY A 65 5.80 -1.44 -27.92
C GLY A 65 4.32 -1.69 -28.26
N ASN A 66 3.52 -2.23 -27.33
CA ASN A 66 2.08 -2.39 -27.56
C ASN A 66 1.30 -1.08 -27.38
N ALA A 67 0.21 -0.93 -28.14
CA ALA A 67 -0.74 0.17 -27.94
C ALA A 67 -1.56 -0.02 -26.65
N GLU A 68 -1.99 -1.26 -26.37
CA GLU A 68 -2.88 -1.63 -25.27
C GLU A 68 -2.29 -2.78 -24.43
N ASN A 69 -2.91 -3.06 -23.29
CA ASN A 69 -2.63 -4.29 -22.55
C ASN A 69 -3.12 -5.51 -23.34
N ILE A 70 -2.48 -6.65 -23.09
CA ILE A 70 -2.90 -7.96 -23.59
C ILE A 70 -3.34 -8.83 -22.42
N VAL A 71 -4.17 -9.84 -22.70
CA VAL A 71 -4.54 -10.84 -21.70
C VAL A 71 -3.52 -11.98 -21.74
N LYS A 72 -2.96 -12.29 -20.57
CA LYS A 72 -2.12 -13.45 -20.32
C LYS A 72 -2.94 -14.48 -19.56
N THR A 73 -3.05 -15.69 -20.10
CA THR A 73 -3.70 -16.83 -19.43
C THR A 73 -2.70 -17.95 -19.28
N GLU A 74 -2.55 -18.48 -18.06
CA GLU A 74 -1.60 -19.54 -17.74
C GLU A 74 -2.25 -20.60 -16.85
N ARG A 75 -1.85 -21.86 -17.03
CA ARG A 75 -2.14 -22.94 -16.08
C ARG A 75 -0.89 -23.17 -15.21
N LYS A 76 -1.06 -23.20 -13.90
CA LYS A 76 0.01 -23.31 -12.90
C LYS A 76 -0.36 -24.40 -11.89
N THR A 77 0.66 -25.04 -11.32
CA THR A 77 0.53 -25.94 -10.17
C THR A 77 1.03 -25.21 -8.91
N THR A 78 0.30 -25.29 -7.80
CA THR A 78 0.72 -24.68 -6.54
C THR A 78 1.98 -25.34 -5.93
N PRO A 79 2.81 -24.59 -5.19
CA PRO A 79 2.73 -23.14 -4.96
C PRO A 79 3.31 -22.32 -6.12
N PHE A 80 2.77 -21.12 -6.37
CA PHE A 80 3.31 -20.20 -7.37
C PHE A 80 3.12 -18.72 -7.02
N ILE A 81 3.79 -17.85 -7.79
CA ILE A 81 3.67 -16.39 -7.72
C ILE A 81 3.32 -15.86 -9.10
N ILE A 82 2.37 -14.92 -9.17
CA ILE A 82 2.07 -14.11 -10.36
C ILE A 82 2.17 -12.62 -10.02
N GLY A 83 2.11 -11.77 -11.05
CA GLY A 83 2.22 -10.32 -10.89
C GLY A 83 3.67 -9.85 -10.92
N GLY A 84 3.84 -8.56 -10.69
CA GLY A 84 5.12 -7.87 -10.88
C GLY A 84 5.38 -7.40 -12.31
N GLU A 85 4.63 -7.92 -13.28
CA GLU A 85 4.69 -7.45 -14.67
C GLU A 85 4.18 -6.01 -14.83
N GLU A 86 4.60 -5.39 -15.93
CA GLU A 86 4.12 -4.07 -16.32
C GLU A 86 2.66 -4.11 -16.76
N VAL A 87 1.95 -3.00 -16.53
CA VAL A 87 0.59 -2.77 -16.98
C VAL A 87 0.38 -1.31 -17.35
N LYS A 88 -0.25 -1.05 -18.48
CA LYS A 88 -0.64 0.29 -18.89
C LYS A 88 -1.96 0.64 -18.19
N VAL A 89 -1.92 1.69 -17.39
CA VAL A 89 -3.08 2.24 -16.68
C VAL A 89 -3.59 3.49 -17.38
N VAL A 90 -4.88 3.77 -17.21
CA VAL A 90 -5.50 5.03 -17.61
C VAL A 90 -5.82 5.81 -16.33
N TYR A 91 -5.58 7.11 -16.33
CA TYR A 91 -5.84 7.98 -15.19
C TYR A 91 -6.27 9.38 -15.61
N ASP A 92 -6.97 10.07 -14.71
CA ASP A 92 -7.27 11.49 -14.82
C ASP A 92 -6.33 12.28 -13.91
N SER A 93 -5.82 13.42 -14.38
CA SER A 93 -5.06 14.36 -13.56
C SER A 93 -6.00 15.43 -13.03
N LEU A 94 -6.17 15.43 -11.71
CA LEU A 94 -7.05 16.33 -10.99
C LEU A 94 -6.23 17.44 -10.34
N LEU A 95 -6.67 18.68 -10.51
CA LEU A 95 -6.16 19.84 -9.81
C LEU A 95 -7.12 20.17 -8.68
N PHE A 96 -6.63 20.05 -7.45
CA PHE A 96 -7.37 20.45 -6.27
C PHE A 96 -6.97 21.87 -5.89
N VAL A 97 -7.95 22.75 -5.79
CA VAL A 97 -7.76 24.15 -5.37
C VAL A 97 -8.39 24.33 -3.99
N HIS A 98 -7.55 24.63 -3.00
CA HIS A 98 -7.99 24.94 -1.64
C HIS A 98 -7.75 26.43 -1.33
N GLY A 99 -8.84 27.19 -1.26
CA GLY A 99 -8.78 28.66 -1.17
C GLY A 99 -8.21 29.29 -2.45
N THR A 100 -7.54 30.44 -2.34
CA THR A 100 -7.02 31.18 -3.50
C THR A 100 -5.57 30.80 -3.89
N THR A 101 -4.87 30.01 -3.08
CA THR A 101 -3.41 29.85 -3.21
C THR A 101 -2.89 28.42 -3.19
N ARG A 102 -3.60 27.45 -2.61
CA ARG A 102 -3.09 26.07 -2.52
C ARG A 102 -3.63 25.23 -3.66
N ARG A 103 -2.74 24.83 -4.56
CA ARG A 103 -3.01 23.95 -5.70
C ARG A 103 -2.21 22.66 -5.51
N PHE A 104 -2.84 21.50 -5.62
CA PHE A 104 -2.13 20.23 -5.69
C PHE A 104 -2.70 19.31 -6.75
N HIS A 105 -1.83 18.55 -7.40
CA HIS A 105 -2.22 17.55 -8.38
C HIS A 105 -2.40 16.19 -7.74
N GLN A 106 -3.41 15.46 -8.17
CA GLN A 106 -3.58 14.05 -7.87
C GLN A 106 -4.03 13.32 -9.13
N ASN A 107 -3.38 12.20 -9.42
CA ASN A 107 -3.74 11.36 -10.55
C ASN A 107 -4.69 10.27 -10.06
N GLU A 108 -5.91 10.20 -10.59
CA GLU A 108 -6.92 9.21 -10.23
C GLU A 108 -7.02 8.10 -11.29
N LEU A 109 -6.83 6.84 -10.90
CA LEU A 109 -6.88 5.68 -11.78
C LEU A 109 -8.31 5.40 -12.25
N LYS A 110 -8.48 5.19 -13.55
CA LYS A 110 -9.69 4.59 -14.12
C LYS A 110 -9.59 3.08 -14.00
N ARG A 111 -10.13 2.55 -12.89
CA ARG A 111 -10.18 1.11 -12.62
C ARG A 111 -10.95 0.39 -13.73
N ASN A 112 -10.35 -0.64 -14.33
CA ASN A 112 -11.00 -1.45 -15.34
C ASN A 112 -10.68 -2.92 -15.11
N TYR A 113 -11.73 -3.68 -14.78
CA TYR A 113 -11.68 -5.08 -14.41
C TYR A 113 -12.03 -6.03 -15.57
N THR A 114 -12.33 -5.51 -16.76
CA THR A 114 -12.63 -6.33 -17.94
C THR A 114 -11.34 -6.73 -18.68
N PRO A 115 -11.34 -7.77 -19.52
CA PRO A 115 -10.16 -8.16 -20.31
C PRO A 115 -9.46 -6.95 -20.98
N ARG A 116 -8.13 -6.89 -20.88
CA ARG A 116 -7.25 -5.75 -21.25
C ARG A 116 -7.32 -4.53 -20.31
N GLY A 117 -8.28 -4.48 -19.39
CA GLY A 117 -8.28 -3.54 -18.29
C GLY A 117 -7.13 -3.81 -17.31
N ALA A 118 -6.55 -2.75 -16.73
CA ALA A 118 -5.35 -2.86 -15.91
C ALA A 118 -5.55 -3.65 -14.60
N ASP A 119 -6.79 -3.76 -14.12
CA ASP A 119 -7.16 -4.51 -12.90
C ASP A 119 -7.76 -5.88 -13.20
N TYR A 120 -7.84 -6.29 -14.47
CA TYR A 120 -8.35 -7.61 -14.85
C TYR A 120 -7.50 -8.72 -14.23
N LEU A 121 -8.16 -9.55 -13.42
CA LEU A 121 -7.59 -10.70 -12.75
C LEU A 121 -8.72 -11.72 -12.53
N SER A 122 -8.47 -12.95 -12.99
CA SER A 122 -9.29 -14.13 -12.74
C SER A 122 -8.38 -15.25 -12.24
N ILE A 123 -8.75 -15.87 -11.12
CA ILE A 123 -8.05 -17.04 -10.56
C ILE A 123 -9.07 -18.16 -10.41
N LYS A 124 -8.96 -19.18 -11.26
CA LYS A 124 -9.85 -20.33 -11.29
C LYS A 124 -9.18 -21.55 -10.68
N ASN A 125 -9.73 -22.03 -9.57
CA ASN A 125 -9.30 -23.27 -8.95
C ASN A 125 -9.84 -24.45 -9.78
N LEU A 126 -8.93 -25.27 -10.33
CA LEU A 126 -9.27 -26.45 -11.12
C LEU A 126 -9.08 -27.75 -10.32
N SER A 127 -8.82 -27.65 -9.02
CA SER A 127 -8.54 -28.78 -8.14
C SER A 127 -9.72 -29.07 -7.21
N SER A 128 -9.70 -30.25 -6.60
CA SER A 128 -10.66 -30.68 -5.57
C SER A 128 -10.38 -30.12 -4.17
N VAL A 129 -9.31 -29.33 -4.01
CA VAL A 129 -8.90 -28.75 -2.72
C VAL A 129 -9.02 -27.23 -2.79
N ALA A 130 -9.37 -26.59 -1.68
CA ALA A 130 -9.40 -25.13 -1.62
C ALA A 130 -7.97 -24.57 -1.77
N ILE A 131 -7.85 -23.47 -2.52
CA ILE A 131 -6.61 -22.70 -2.62
C ILE A 131 -6.73 -21.41 -1.82
N GLU A 132 -5.61 -20.90 -1.34
CA GLU A 132 -5.50 -19.61 -0.65
C GLU A 132 -4.52 -18.70 -1.41
N TYR A 133 -4.72 -17.40 -1.25
CA TYR A 133 -3.90 -16.39 -1.89
C TYR A 133 -3.60 -15.22 -0.95
N ALA A 134 -2.45 -14.58 -1.16
CA ALA A 134 -2.12 -13.30 -0.52
C ALA A 134 -1.55 -12.29 -1.53
N ILE A 135 -1.89 -11.02 -1.33
CA ILE A 135 -1.42 -9.89 -2.15
C ILE A 135 -0.21 -9.26 -1.47
N ILE A 136 0.90 -9.22 -2.18
CA ILE A 136 2.15 -8.60 -1.75
C ILE A 136 2.40 -7.35 -2.59
N GLY A 137 2.59 -6.21 -1.94
CA GLY A 137 2.94 -4.97 -2.60
C GLY A 137 4.20 -5.07 -3.43
N ASN A 138 4.20 -4.41 -4.58
CA ASN A 138 5.40 -4.28 -5.42
C ASN A 138 6.00 -2.85 -5.34
N GLN A 139 5.66 -2.09 -4.30
CA GLN A 139 6.18 -0.74 -4.10
C GLN A 139 7.68 -0.80 -3.79
N GLU A 140 8.49 -0.13 -4.61
CA GLU A 140 9.90 0.08 -4.34
C GLU A 140 10.07 1.11 -3.21
N LEU A 141 11.10 0.94 -2.38
CA LEU A 141 11.44 1.93 -1.36
C LEU A 141 12.00 3.20 -2.01
N GLU A 142 11.39 4.33 -1.69
CA GLU A 142 11.95 5.66 -1.95
C GLU A 142 12.71 6.17 -0.72
N TYR A 143 13.63 7.12 -0.95
CA TYR A 143 14.49 7.69 0.08
C TYR A 143 14.31 9.20 0.16
N ASP A 144 14.38 9.75 1.38
CA ASP A 144 14.38 11.18 1.57
C ASP A 144 15.69 11.79 1.06
N PRO A 145 15.65 12.99 0.44
CA PRO A 145 16.87 13.67 0.02
C PRO A 145 17.84 13.90 1.19
N ILE A 146 19.15 13.75 0.93
CA ILE A 146 20.19 13.91 1.96
C ILE A 146 20.08 15.26 2.67
N GLN A 147 19.83 16.34 1.92
CA GLN A 147 19.70 17.69 2.48
C GLN A 147 18.51 17.77 3.46
N LYS A 148 17.36 17.18 3.09
CA LYS A 148 16.18 17.11 3.96
C LYS A 148 16.50 16.43 5.29
N ILE A 149 17.26 15.34 5.28
CA ILE A 149 17.69 14.65 6.51
C ILE A 149 18.72 15.46 7.30
N THR A 150 19.60 16.19 6.61
CA THR A 150 20.64 17.02 7.23
C THR A 150 20.03 18.18 8.03
N ASP A 151 19.00 18.81 7.46
CA ASP A 151 18.34 19.99 8.03
C ASP A 151 17.37 19.64 9.16
N ARG A 152 16.95 18.37 9.28
CA ARG A 152 16.11 17.88 10.38
C ARG A 152 16.85 17.97 11.71
N SER A 153 16.34 18.74 12.67
CA SER A 153 16.89 18.84 14.03
C SER A 153 16.36 17.77 14.98
N ASP A 154 15.25 17.11 14.62
CA ASP A 154 14.54 16.15 15.44
C ASP A 154 15.11 14.73 15.37
N ILE A 155 16.03 14.43 14.44
CA ILE A 155 16.65 13.10 14.30
C ILE A 155 17.91 13.05 15.17
N ILE A 156 17.83 12.33 16.30
CA ILE A 156 18.87 12.37 17.34
C ILE A 156 20.23 11.81 16.90
N ASN A 157 20.23 10.81 16.02
CA ASN A 157 21.42 10.09 15.56
C ASN A 157 21.75 10.37 14.09
N LYS A 158 21.32 11.53 13.55
CA LYS A 158 21.49 11.86 12.12
C LYS A 158 22.95 11.88 11.63
N ASN A 159 23.91 12.04 12.55
CA ASN A 159 25.34 12.06 12.24
C ASN A 159 25.98 10.67 12.23
N GLU A 160 25.27 9.64 12.69
CA GLU A 160 25.76 8.25 12.80
C GLU A 160 25.22 7.34 11.68
N ILE A 161 24.34 7.86 10.82
CA ILE A 161 23.64 7.09 9.80
C ILE A 161 24.05 7.51 8.38
N ASP A 162 23.86 6.60 7.44
CA ASP A 162 23.90 6.93 6.02
C ASP A 162 22.58 7.61 5.61
N LYS A 163 22.63 8.94 5.49
CA LYS A 163 21.47 9.78 5.20
C LYS A 163 20.82 9.48 3.85
N SER A 164 21.56 8.90 2.90
CA SER A 164 21.04 8.52 1.58
C SER A 164 20.09 7.32 1.62
N LYS A 165 20.07 6.59 2.74
CA LYS A 165 19.29 5.36 2.94
C LYS A 165 18.12 5.54 3.89
N VAL A 166 17.77 6.78 4.24
CA VAL A 166 16.59 7.06 5.07
C VAL A 166 15.34 6.94 4.21
N VAL A 167 14.51 5.94 4.52
CA VAL A 167 13.29 5.65 3.77
C VAL A 167 12.34 6.85 3.86
N LYS A 168 11.93 7.35 2.69
CA LYS A 168 10.85 8.33 2.59
C LYS A 168 9.56 7.66 3.02
N TYR A 169 8.71 8.39 3.71
CA TYR A 169 7.39 7.89 4.05
C TYR A 169 6.61 7.55 2.77
N LEU A 170 6.47 6.26 2.52
CA LEU A 170 5.59 5.71 1.50
C LEU A 170 4.47 4.95 2.20
N GLY A 171 3.27 5.53 2.18
CA GLY A 171 2.05 4.73 2.25
C GLY A 171 1.96 3.85 1.01
N GLY A 172 1.39 2.67 1.14
CA GLY A 172 1.35 1.75 0.01
C GLY A 172 1.06 0.35 0.42
N ALA A 173 0.66 -0.45 -0.56
CA ALA A 173 0.24 -1.83 -0.35
C ALA A 173 1.41 -2.79 -0.07
N ASN A 174 2.47 -2.39 0.65
CA ASN A 174 3.61 -3.24 0.98
C ASN A 174 3.67 -3.50 2.51
N PRO A 175 2.89 -4.48 3.02
CA PRO A 175 2.83 -4.74 4.44
C PRO A 175 4.21 -5.00 5.04
N ILE A 176 4.43 -4.48 6.25
CA ILE A 176 5.65 -4.63 7.04
C ILE A 176 5.44 -5.75 8.05
N TYR A 177 6.28 -6.79 7.96
CA TYR A 177 6.43 -7.83 8.97
C TYR A 177 7.77 -7.65 9.65
N LYS A 178 7.78 -7.45 10.98
CA LYS A 178 9.03 -7.41 11.76
C LYS A 178 10.11 -6.50 11.15
N ALA A 179 9.70 -5.28 10.78
CA ALA A 179 10.50 -4.23 10.17
C ALA A 179 10.90 -4.49 8.71
N THR A 180 10.47 -5.58 8.09
CA THR A 180 10.77 -5.86 6.67
C THR A 180 9.51 -5.82 5.83
N PRO A 181 9.51 -5.10 4.70
CA PRO A 181 8.46 -5.23 3.70
C PRO A 181 8.34 -6.68 3.23
N VAL A 182 7.12 -7.22 3.24
CA VAL A 182 6.86 -8.62 2.87
C VAL A 182 7.44 -8.96 1.49
N LEU A 183 7.43 -7.99 0.56
CA LEU A 183 8.10 -8.10 -0.74
C LEU A 183 9.53 -8.64 -0.63
N TYR A 184 10.33 -8.09 0.28
CA TYR A 184 11.75 -8.42 0.40
C TYR A 184 12.01 -9.69 1.22
N LEU A 185 11.00 -10.23 1.91
CA LEU A 185 11.09 -11.57 2.51
C LEU A 185 11.07 -12.65 1.43
N ILE A 186 10.18 -12.53 0.45
CA ILE A 186 10.01 -13.52 -0.63
C ILE A 186 10.87 -13.23 -1.86
N LYS A 187 11.17 -11.95 -2.12
CA LYS A 187 11.97 -11.46 -3.24
C LYS A 187 13.08 -10.50 -2.79
N PRO A 188 14.05 -10.96 -1.98
CA PRO A 188 15.13 -10.10 -1.46
C PRO A 188 16.03 -9.51 -2.54
N GLU A 189 16.05 -10.09 -3.74
CA GLU A 189 16.74 -9.56 -4.91
C GLU A 189 16.20 -8.19 -5.35
N LEU A 190 14.93 -7.88 -5.03
CA LEU A 190 14.29 -6.61 -5.35
C LEU A 190 14.58 -5.51 -4.32
N ALA A 191 15.25 -5.83 -3.21
CA ALA A 191 15.61 -4.82 -2.23
C ALA A 191 16.69 -3.88 -2.80
N PRO A 192 16.41 -2.57 -2.92
CA PRO A 192 17.36 -1.61 -3.53
C PRO A 192 18.63 -1.41 -2.69
N GLN A 193 18.58 -1.74 -1.39
CA GLN A 193 19.69 -1.62 -0.45
C GLN A 193 19.78 -2.85 0.44
N THR A 194 20.97 -3.14 0.95
CA THR A 194 21.18 -4.22 1.94
C THR A 194 20.65 -3.84 3.32
N THR A 195 20.70 -2.55 3.66
CA THR A 195 20.23 -1.97 4.91
C THR A 195 19.67 -0.60 4.62
N VAL A 196 18.53 -0.28 5.22
CA VAL A 196 17.89 1.03 5.15
C VAL A 196 17.71 1.61 6.54
N TYR A 197 17.41 2.90 6.63
CA TYR A 197 17.10 3.56 7.89
C TYR A 197 15.64 4.01 7.90
N VAL A 198 14.93 3.66 8.96
CA VAL A 198 13.53 4.03 9.14
C VAL A 198 13.41 4.89 10.40
N LEU A 199 12.67 5.98 10.31
CA LEU A 199 12.47 6.88 11.43
C LEU A 199 11.45 6.30 12.40
N LYS A 200 11.85 6.18 13.66
CA LYS A 200 11.00 5.77 14.77
C LYS A 200 10.79 6.95 15.70
N GLY A 201 9.54 7.27 16.01
CA GLY A 201 9.19 8.30 16.98
C GLY A 201 9.79 8.00 18.36
N ILE A 202 10.44 9.01 18.94
CA ILE A 202 10.78 9.05 20.36
C ILE A 202 9.68 9.86 21.04
N TYR A 203 9.17 9.35 22.14
CA TYR A 203 8.00 9.92 22.78
C TYR A 203 8.28 10.29 24.22
N SER A 204 7.81 11.47 24.62
CA SER A 204 7.89 11.92 26.00
C SER A 204 6.93 11.16 26.89
N SER A 205 7.21 11.17 28.21
CA SER A 205 6.33 10.62 29.24
C SER A 205 4.95 11.31 29.30
N GLU A 206 4.86 12.55 28.82
CA GLU A 206 3.63 13.35 28.78
C GLU A 206 2.76 13.08 27.54
N GLY A 207 3.25 12.28 26.59
CA GLY A 207 2.60 12.02 25.31
C GLY A 207 2.96 13.09 24.27
N GLY A 208 3.42 12.63 23.10
CA GLY A 208 3.87 13.50 22.00
C GLY A 208 5.24 13.08 21.47
N VAL A 209 5.51 13.33 20.18
CA VAL A 209 6.81 13.03 19.56
C VAL A 209 7.82 14.07 20.04
N SER A 210 8.81 13.67 20.84
CA SER A 210 9.90 14.52 21.30
C SER A 210 11.11 14.51 20.36
N GLY A 211 11.11 13.63 19.37
CA GLY A 211 12.14 13.49 18.34
C GLY A 211 11.98 12.19 17.58
N ASN A 212 12.96 11.87 16.74
CA ASN A 212 13.03 10.65 15.96
C ASN A 212 14.39 9.98 16.12
N LYS A 213 14.39 8.65 16.12
CA LYS A 213 15.61 7.84 15.96
C LYS A 213 15.57 7.14 14.62
N ALA A 214 16.63 7.27 13.83
CA ALA A 214 16.80 6.44 12.64
C ALA A 214 17.27 5.04 13.06
N VAL A 215 16.47 4.02 12.74
CA VAL A 215 16.72 2.62 13.06
C VAL A 215 17.17 1.89 11.79
N ALA A 216 18.30 1.21 11.86
CA ALA A 216 18.78 0.38 10.76
C ALA A 216 17.91 -0.86 10.61
N VAL A 217 17.51 -1.16 9.37
CA VAL A 217 16.69 -2.29 8.98
C VAL A 217 17.43 -3.07 7.90
N PRO A 218 18.00 -4.23 8.23
CA PRO A 218 18.56 -5.16 7.24
C PRO A 218 17.47 -5.70 6.31
N LEU A 219 17.74 -5.85 5.02
CA LEU A 219 16.77 -6.34 4.03
C LEU A 219 17.30 -7.56 3.23
N LYS A 220 18.40 -8.18 3.67
CA LYS A 220 19.03 -9.32 2.98
C LYS A 220 19.57 -10.34 3.96
N THR A 221 19.73 -11.58 3.49
CA THR A 221 20.22 -12.70 4.30
C THR A 221 21.52 -12.35 5.04
N PRO A 222 21.67 -12.80 6.30
CA PRO A 222 20.70 -13.59 7.06
C PRO A 222 19.64 -12.76 7.81
N ASN A 223 19.67 -11.41 7.72
CA ASN A 223 18.84 -10.54 8.55
C ASN A 223 17.81 -9.78 7.71
N PHE A 224 16.54 -9.98 8.04
CA PHE A 224 15.41 -9.25 7.50
C PHE A 224 14.74 -8.52 8.65
N GLY A 225 15.15 -7.28 8.90
CA GLY A 225 14.63 -6.48 10.01
C GLY A 225 14.90 -7.18 11.35
N GLU A 226 13.83 -7.61 12.01
CA GLU A 226 13.87 -8.37 13.27
C GLU A 226 13.82 -9.91 13.07
N VAL A 227 13.89 -10.39 11.82
CA VAL A 227 13.86 -11.82 11.45
C VAL A 227 15.25 -12.28 11.04
N ILE A 228 15.65 -13.46 11.54
CA ILE A 228 16.84 -14.17 11.06
C ILE A 228 16.38 -15.30 10.14
N ALA A 229 16.77 -15.24 8.86
CA ALA A 229 16.49 -16.27 7.87
C ALA A 229 17.65 -16.38 6.87
N HIS A 230 18.12 -17.61 6.64
CA HIS A 230 19.25 -17.87 5.73
C HIS A 230 18.83 -18.02 4.26
N THR A 231 17.53 -18.16 4.00
CA THR A 231 16.93 -18.23 2.67
C THR A 231 15.73 -17.29 2.59
N PRO A 232 15.33 -16.87 1.38
CA PRO A 232 14.06 -16.17 1.19
C PRO A 232 12.88 -17.00 1.74
N PHE A 233 11.83 -16.32 2.15
CA PHE A 233 10.59 -16.93 2.58
C PHE A 233 9.92 -17.65 1.40
N SER A 234 9.39 -18.84 1.66
CA SER A 234 8.57 -19.56 0.68
C SER A 234 7.17 -18.96 0.57
N VAL A 235 6.43 -19.36 -0.48
CA VAL A 235 5.01 -19.01 -0.61
C VAL A 235 4.21 -19.45 0.62
N THR A 236 4.49 -20.64 1.16
CA THR A 236 3.84 -21.16 2.36
C THR A 236 4.13 -20.30 3.59
N ASP A 237 5.36 -19.82 3.75
CA ASP A 237 5.72 -18.92 4.86
C ASP A 237 4.93 -17.62 4.78
N ILE A 238 4.84 -17.02 3.58
CA ILE A 238 4.07 -15.79 3.37
C ILE A 238 2.58 -16.00 3.65
N LEU A 239 1.96 -17.03 3.09
CA LEU A 239 0.55 -17.33 3.33
C LEU A 239 0.26 -17.56 4.82
N SER A 240 1.19 -18.19 5.54
CA SER A 240 1.09 -18.37 7.00
C SER A 240 1.06 -17.03 7.74
N LEU A 241 1.88 -16.05 7.35
CA LEU A 241 1.87 -14.70 7.94
C LEU A 241 0.52 -14.01 7.73
N TYR A 242 0.00 -14.02 6.50
CA TYR A 242 -1.30 -13.40 6.20
C TYR A 242 -2.46 -14.10 6.90
N LYS A 243 -2.46 -15.44 6.92
CA LYS A 243 -3.46 -16.22 7.64
C LYS A 243 -3.46 -15.90 9.13
N GLN A 244 -2.28 -15.79 9.74
CA GLN A 244 -2.14 -15.41 11.14
C GLN A 244 -2.64 -13.98 11.38
N GLU A 245 -2.26 -13.03 10.52
CA GLU A 245 -2.75 -11.65 10.56
C GLU A 245 -4.28 -11.59 10.48
N TYR A 246 -4.93 -12.30 9.55
CA TYR A 246 -6.39 -12.30 9.44
C TYR A 246 -7.12 -13.11 10.53
N THR A 247 -6.37 -13.85 11.36
CA THR A 247 -6.92 -14.61 12.51
C THR A 247 -6.78 -13.84 13.82
N SER A 248 -5.61 -13.24 14.08
CA SER A 248 -5.28 -12.61 15.36
C SER A 248 -4.92 -11.12 15.27
N GLY A 249 -4.67 -10.61 14.06
CA GLY A 249 -4.13 -9.27 13.83
C GLY A 249 -2.73 -9.04 14.40
N ASN A 250 -2.28 -7.79 14.33
CA ASN A 250 -1.06 -7.26 14.96
C ASN A 250 0.26 -7.90 14.49
N ILE A 251 0.32 -8.40 13.25
CA ILE A 251 1.51 -9.05 12.69
C ILE A 251 2.01 -8.31 11.45
N LEU A 252 1.08 -7.91 10.58
CA LEU A 252 1.38 -7.17 9.36
C LEU A 252 0.85 -5.76 9.48
N TYR A 253 1.71 -4.78 9.22
CA TYR A 253 1.38 -3.36 9.31
C TYR A 253 1.38 -2.74 7.92
N PRO A 254 0.49 -1.79 7.60
CA PRO A 254 0.37 -1.27 6.25
C PRO A 254 1.63 -0.55 5.75
N GLU A 255 2.45 -0.02 6.67
CA GLU A 255 3.62 0.81 6.35
C GLU A 255 4.58 0.92 7.54
N TYR A 256 5.75 1.53 7.33
CA TYR A 256 6.77 1.67 8.36
C TYR A 256 6.33 2.49 9.58
N ASN A 257 5.56 3.57 9.41
CA ASN A 257 5.08 4.36 10.56
C ASN A 257 4.15 3.52 11.44
N ALA A 258 3.19 2.83 10.83
CA ALA A 258 2.32 1.89 11.53
C ALA A 258 3.15 0.80 12.23
N TYR A 259 4.18 0.26 11.59
CA TYR A 259 5.03 -0.72 12.25
C TYR A 259 5.88 -0.13 13.40
N MET A 260 6.50 1.03 13.22
CA MET A 260 7.39 1.63 14.23
C MET A 260 6.63 2.12 15.46
N ASP A 261 5.36 2.51 15.27
CA ASP A 261 4.48 3.01 16.31
C ASP A 261 3.53 1.92 16.84
N ARG A 262 3.77 0.64 16.51
CA ARG A 262 2.85 -0.48 16.80
C ARG A 262 2.49 -0.67 18.27
N GLY A 263 3.28 -0.12 19.19
CA GLY A 263 2.98 -0.13 20.62
C GLY A 263 1.97 0.94 21.08
N ARG A 264 1.42 1.75 20.16
CA ARG A 264 0.52 2.87 20.47
C ARG A 264 -0.96 2.50 20.32
N PRO A 265 -1.84 3.17 21.09
CA PRO A 265 -3.28 3.14 20.83
C PRO A 265 -3.58 3.63 19.40
N TYR A 266 -4.56 3.01 18.74
CA TYR A 266 -5.04 3.37 17.39
C TYR A 266 -4.10 3.03 16.22
N ASN A 267 -3.05 2.26 16.47
CA ASN A 267 -2.27 1.68 15.38
C ASN A 267 -2.91 0.36 14.95
N TYR A 268 -3.24 0.25 13.68
CA TYR A 268 -3.96 -0.89 13.16
C TYR A 268 -3.07 -1.69 12.23
N SER A 269 -3.00 -2.99 12.50
CA SER A 269 -2.53 -3.95 11.52
C SER A 269 -3.46 -4.00 10.30
N ILE A 270 -3.00 -4.58 9.19
CA ILE A 270 -3.72 -4.54 7.92
C ILE A 270 -5.12 -5.16 8.00
N SER A 271 -5.35 -6.12 8.90
CA SER A 271 -6.66 -6.73 9.15
C SER A 271 -7.60 -5.90 10.02
N GLN A 272 -7.05 -5.02 10.87
CA GLN A 272 -7.78 -4.23 11.85
C GLN A 272 -8.11 -2.82 11.38
N GLY A 273 -7.35 -2.30 10.41
CA GLY A 273 -7.65 -1.02 9.80
C GLY A 273 -8.95 -1.09 9.01
N LYS A 274 -9.63 0.04 8.83
CA LYS A 274 -10.77 0.16 7.89
C LYS A 274 -10.27 0.15 6.44
N HIS A 275 -9.49 -0.86 6.08
CA HIS A 275 -9.03 -1.08 4.72
C HIS A 275 -10.09 -1.90 3.99
N TYR A 276 -10.66 -1.34 2.92
CA TYR A 276 -11.61 -2.07 2.06
C TYR A 276 -10.90 -3.09 1.14
N LEU A 277 -9.57 -3.18 1.22
CA LEU A 277 -8.77 -4.15 0.47
C LEU A 277 -8.57 -5.42 1.29
N LYS A 278 -8.90 -6.55 0.69
CA LYS A 278 -8.62 -7.86 1.27
C LYS A 278 -7.30 -8.37 0.72
N PHE A 279 -6.27 -8.40 1.55
CA PHE A 279 -4.93 -8.88 1.18
C PHE A 279 -4.78 -10.40 1.23
N TYR A 280 -5.78 -11.13 1.72
CA TYR A 280 -5.74 -12.58 1.86
C TYR A 280 -7.12 -13.20 1.64
N GLY A 281 -7.19 -14.37 1.01
CA GLY A 281 -8.45 -15.06 0.81
C GLY A 281 -8.31 -16.52 0.41
N THR A 282 -9.44 -17.19 0.30
CA THR A 282 -9.55 -18.60 -0.08
C THR A 282 -10.52 -18.73 -1.24
N ILE A 283 -10.21 -19.61 -2.18
CA ILE A 283 -11.04 -19.96 -3.34
C ILE A 283 -11.35 -21.45 -3.24
N LEU A 284 -12.64 -21.77 -3.11
CA LEU A 284 -13.11 -23.15 -2.99
C LEU A 284 -12.83 -23.97 -4.26
N PRO A 285 -12.88 -25.31 -4.18
CA PRO A 285 -12.80 -26.19 -5.35
C PRO A 285 -13.76 -25.77 -6.47
N ASP A 286 -13.29 -25.82 -7.72
CA ASP A 286 -14.05 -25.48 -8.92
C ASP A 286 -14.66 -24.06 -8.93
N LYS A 287 -14.15 -23.15 -8.09
CA LYS A 287 -14.57 -21.75 -8.05
C LYS A 287 -13.54 -20.82 -8.70
N THR A 288 -14.07 -19.70 -9.19
CA THR A 288 -13.30 -18.62 -9.77
C THR A 288 -13.42 -17.39 -8.91
N LEU A 289 -12.29 -16.76 -8.62
CA LEU A 289 -12.22 -15.40 -8.13
C LEU A 289 -12.05 -14.46 -9.31
N GLU A 290 -13.08 -13.66 -9.60
CA GLU A 290 -13.02 -12.54 -10.54
C GLU A 290 -12.79 -11.25 -9.74
N ASN A 291 -11.78 -10.46 -10.09
CA ASN A 291 -11.58 -9.16 -9.46
C ASN A 291 -12.67 -8.18 -9.91
N THR A 292 -13.49 -7.73 -8.98
CA THR A 292 -14.55 -6.72 -9.18
C THR A 292 -14.31 -5.48 -8.31
N GLY A 293 -13.10 -5.33 -7.78
CA GLY A 293 -12.67 -4.21 -6.93
C GLY A 293 -12.23 -4.61 -5.53
N GLN A 294 -12.38 -5.89 -5.15
CA GLN A 294 -11.94 -6.43 -3.87
C GLN A 294 -10.43 -6.68 -3.78
N ILE A 295 -9.73 -6.73 -4.92
CA ILE A 295 -8.27 -6.87 -5.02
C ILE A 295 -7.67 -5.60 -5.60
N TRP A 296 -6.62 -5.12 -4.95
CA TRP A 296 -5.78 -4.05 -5.48
C TRP A 296 -4.58 -4.66 -6.22
N PHE A 297 -4.75 -4.93 -7.51
CA PHE A 297 -3.72 -5.62 -8.28
C PHE A 297 -2.67 -4.66 -8.85
N ILE A 298 -2.99 -3.38 -9.03
CA ILE A 298 -2.04 -2.37 -9.52
C ILE A 298 -1.19 -1.84 -8.36
N ASN A 299 0.12 -1.70 -8.56
CA ASN A 299 1.05 -1.18 -7.57
C ASN A 299 0.91 0.35 -7.43
N THR A 300 0.12 0.82 -6.46
CA THR A 300 0.05 2.24 -6.08
C THR A 300 0.05 2.44 -4.57
N PHE A 301 0.39 3.66 -4.16
CA PHE A 301 0.46 4.11 -2.76
C PHE A 301 -0.92 4.12 -2.07
N LYS A 302 -2.00 4.44 -2.80
CA LYS A 302 -3.31 4.81 -2.23
C LYS A 302 -4.44 3.88 -2.64
N GLY A 303 -4.32 2.59 -2.35
CA GLY A 303 -5.37 1.60 -2.67
C GLY A 303 -6.66 1.68 -1.85
N SER A 304 -6.99 2.81 -1.21
CA SER A 304 -8.16 2.95 -0.34
C SER A 304 -9.15 3.98 -0.88
N TYR A 305 -10.45 3.67 -0.76
CA TYR A 305 -11.70 4.28 -1.28
C TYR A 305 -11.84 5.82 -1.28
N ALA A 306 -10.84 6.59 -0.88
CA ALA A 306 -10.88 8.05 -0.89
C ALA A 306 -9.86 8.69 -1.84
N LEU A 307 -8.86 7.93 -2.33
CA LEU A 307 -7.78 8.49 -3.11
C LEU A 307 -7.24 7.43 -4.09
N ASP A 308 -7.99 7.05 -5.12
CA ASP A 308 -7.57 6.03 -6.09
C ASP A 308 -6.43 6.54 -6.98
N GLY A 309 -5.26 6.84 -6.42
CA GLY A 309 -4.28 7.65 -7.13
C GLY A 309 -2.83 7.50 -6.76
N PHE A 310 -1.99 8.05 -7.63
CA PHE A 310 -0.56 8.19 -7.42
C PHE A 310 -0.17 9.67 -7.55
N GLN A 311 0.97 10.04 -6.97
CA GLN A 311 1.50 11.39 -7.09
C GLN A 311 2.60 11.39 -8.15
N GLU A 312 2.58 12.38 -9.03
CA GLU A 312 3.74 12.80 -9.80
C GLU A 312 4.30 14.02 -9.07
N TYR A 313 5.55 13.94 -8.63
CA TYR A 313 6.31 15.11 -8.23
C TYR A 313 7.04 15.57 -9.50
N GLU A 314 6.77 16.78 -9.95
CA GLU A 314 7.68 17.45 -10.90
C GLU A 314 8.94 17.82 -10.13
N ASP A 315 10.10 17.54 -10.72
CA ASP A 315 11.43 17.91 -10.19
C ASP A 315 11.62 19.43 -10.17
#